data_AF-A0A8S2S5F9-F1
#
_entry.id   AF-A0A8S2S5F9-F1
#
_cell.length_a   1.000
_cell.length_b   1.000
_cell.length_c   1.000
_cell.angle_alpha   90.00
_cell.angle_beta   90.00
_cell.angle_gamma   90.00
#
_symmetry.space_group_name_H-M   'P 1'
#
loop_
_entity.id
_entity.type
_entity.pdbx_description
1 polymer ?
#
loop_
_entity_poly.entity_id
_entity_poly.type
_entity_poly.pdbx_seq_one_letter_code
_entity_poly.pdbx_strand_id
1 'polypeptide(L)'
;MIDTGSAKSIIHINTLYKLIHRPYINYQNRLRSTANNGELRTIGSVNLRIRLKKILTFILAEVAIDLCTGLVLGNDWISKNEIDIITTQKCIRK
;
A
#
# COMPACT_ATOMS: atom_id res chain seq x y z
N MET A 1 -4.50 -2.37 4.33
CA MET A 1 -4.42 -1.38 5.42
C MET A 1 -4.42 0.00 4.79
N ILE A 2 -5.13 0.98 5.37
CA ILE A 2 -5.00 2.40 4.99
C ILE A 2 -4.10 3.03 6.04
N ASP A 3 -3.04 3.72 5.63
CA ASP A 3 -2.01 4.23 6.53
C ASP A 3 -1.60 5.66 6.13
N THR A 4 -1.96 6.63 6.96
CA THR A 4 -1.62 8.05 6.77
C THR A 4 -0.15 8.36 7.09
N GLY A 5 0.56 7.46 7.78
CA GLY A 5 1.99 7.58 8.05
C GLY A 5 2.86 7.13 6.87
N SER A 6 2.29 6.35 5.94
CA SER A 6 3.02 5.91 4.75
C SER A 6 2.88 6.91 3.61
N ALA A 7 4.00 7.42 3.11
CA ALA A 7 4.01 8.31 1.95
C ALA A 7 3.61 7.61 0.63
N LYS A 8 3.82 6.28 0.56
CA LYS A 8 3.60 5.48 -0.66
C LYS A 8 2.70 4.28 -0.37
N SER A 9 1.98 3.85 -1.39
CA SER A 9 1.28 2.58 -1.38
C SER A 9 2.27 1.44 -1.64
N ILE A 10 2.15 0.35 -0.90
CA ILE A 10 3.13 -0.76 -0.89
C ILE A 10 2.39 -2.09 -0.88
N ILE A 11 2.77 -3.02 -1.75
CA ILE A 11 2.22 -4.38 -1.81
C ILE A 11 3.30 -5.40 -1.48
N HIS A 12 2.94 -6.41 -0.68
CA HIS A 12 3.84 -7.54 -0.43
C HIS A 12 3.92 -8.44 -1.67
N ILE A 13 5.12 -8.92 -2.01
CA ILE A 13 5.36 -9.77 -3.20
C ILE A 13 4.48 -11.02 -3.21
N ASN A 14 4.33 -11.72 -2.09
CA ASN A 14 3.45 -12.89 -1.99
C ASN A 14 1.97 -12.53 -2.20
N THR A 15 1.53 -11.33 -1.85
CA THR A 15 0.16 -10.88 -2.14
C THR A 15 -0.02 -10.62 -3.63
N LEU A 16 0.98 -10.00 -4.26
CA LEU A 16 1.00 -9.76 -5.71
C LEU A 16 0.90 -11.08 -6.49
N TYR A 17 1.64 -12.12 -6.08
CA TYR A 17 1.66 -13.42 -6.75
C TYR A 17 0.38 -14.25 -6.58
N LYS A 18 -0.48 -13.89 -5.61
CA LYS A 18 -1.80 -14.50 -5.41
C LYS A 18 -2.87 -13.89 -6.32
N LEU A 19 -2.58 -12.79 -7.01
CA LEU A 19 -3.54 -12.20 -7.95
C LEU A 19 -3.74 -13.13 -9.15
N ILE A 20 -4.99 -13.26 -9.61
CA ILE A 20 -5.36 -14.06 -10.79
C ILE A 20 -4.59 -13.58 -12.02
N HIS A 21 -4.53 -12.26 -12.20
CA HIS A 21 -3.70 -11.65 -13.23
C HIS A 21 -2.47 -11.07 -12.56
N ARG A 22 -1.29 -11.57 -12.95
CA ARG A 22 -0.01 -11.11 -12.43
C ARG A 22 0.45 -9.88 -13.21
N PRO A 23 0.37 -8.68 -12.63
CA PRO A 23 0.83 -7.48 -13.30
C PRO A 23 2.36 -7.50 -13.42
N TYR A 24 2.86 -6.86 -14.47
CA TYR A 24 4.29 -6.70 -14.69
C TYR A 24 4.90 -5.78 -13.63
N ILE A 25 5.99 -6.22 -13.00
CA ILE A 25 6.76 -5.41 -12.07
C ILE A 25 7.76 -4.59 -12.87
N ASN A 26 7.68 -3.26 -12.75
CA ASN A 26 8.75 -2.37 -13.19
C ASN A 26 9.88 -2.42 -12.16
N TYR A 27 10.88 -3.27 -12.42
CA TYR A 27 11.97 -3.55 -11.49
C TYR A 27 12.84 -2.33 -11.22
N GLN A 28 12.88 -1.92 -9.96
CA GLN A 28 13.65 -0.79 -9.45
C GLN A 28 13.94 -1.06 -7.98
N ASN A 29 15.12 -1.60 -7.67
CA ASN A 29 15.48 -1.90 -6.30
C ASN A 29 15.67 -0.59 -5.52
N ARG A 30 14.96 -0.45 -4.40
CA ARG A 30 15.08 0.70 -3.51
C ARG A 30 15.08 0.25 -2.06
N LEU A 31 15.83 0.99 -1.25
CA LEU A 31 15.81 0.89 0.20
C LEU A 31 15.01 2.07 0.74
N ARG A 32 14.02 1.79 1.58
CA ARG A 32 13.18 2.81 2.22
C ARG A 32 13.38 2.75 3.72
N SER A 33 13.50 3.92 4.36
CA SER A 33 13.48 4.01 5.82
C SER A 33 12.03 3.94 6.32
N THR A 34 11.78 3.12 7.33
CA THR A 34 10.49 3.02 8.01
C THR A 34 10.43 3.95 9.22
N ALA A 35 9.24 4.17 9.76
CA ALA A 35 9.05 5.06 10.91
C ALA A 35 9.78 4.61 12.20
N ASN A 36 10.13 3.33 12.31
CA ASN A 36 10.92 2.77 13.42
C ASN A 36 12.43 2.71 13.13
N ASN A 37 12.92 3.50 12.16
CA ASN A 37 14.31 3.48 11.67
C ASN A 37 14.78 2.11 11.14
N GLY A 38 13.82 1.24 10.79
CA GLY A 38 14.11 0.02 10.05
C GLY A 38 14.27 0.27 8.56
N GLU A 39 14.63 -0.78 7.85
CA GLU A 39 14.75 -0.78 6.40
C GLU A 39 13.63 -1.61 5.78
N LEU A 40 13.02 -1.07 4.73
CA LEU A 40 12.08 -1.77 3.87
C LEU A 40 12.68 -1.86 2.46
N ARG A 41 12.91 -3.09 2.01
CA ARG A 41 13.42 -3.37 0.66
C ARG A 41 12.27 -3.51 -0.31
N THR A 42 12.32 -2.73 -1.39
CA THR A 42 11.38 -2.84 -2.51
C THR A 42 12.11 -3.24 -3.78
N ILE A 43 11.50 -4.12 -4.57
CA ILE A 43 12.07 -4.68 -5.81
C ILE A 43 11.64 -3.94 -7.06
N GLY A 44 10.67 -3.05 -6.94
CA GLY A 44 10.11 -2.31 -8.06
C GLY A 44 8.74 -1.74 -7.73
N SER A 45 8.02 -1.39 -8.79
CA SER A 45 6.67 -0.83 -8.67
C SER A 45 5.72 -1.47 -9.66
N VAL A 46 4.43 -1.38 -9.35
CA VAL A 46 3.37 -2.01 -10.14
C VAL A 46 2.10 -1.17 -10.10
N ASN A 47 1.45 -1.03 -11.25
CA ASN A 47 0.12 -0.43 -11.34
C ASN A 47 -0.93 -1.49 -11.05
N LEU A 48 -1.77 -1.24 -10.04
CA LEU A 48 -2.85 -2.14 -9.66
C LEU A 48 -4.19 -1.43 -9.79
N ARG A 49 -5.15 -2.16 -10.34
CA ARG A 49 -6.56 -1.81 -10.26
C ARG A 49 -7.15 -2.50 -9.04
N ILE A 50 -7.56 -1.72 -8.05
CA ILE A 50 -8.14 -2.23 -6.80
C ILE A 50 -9.62 -1.87 -6.72
N ARG A 51 -10.39 -2.73 -6.05
CA ARG A 51 -11.80 -2.48 -5.76
C ARG A 51 -11.99 -2.37 -4.26
N LEU A 52 -12.43 -1.22 -3.80
CA LEU A 52 -12.77 -0.97 -2.40
C LEU A 52 -14.29 -0.78 -2.31
N LYS A 53 -14.98 -1.77 -1.74
CA LYS A 53 -16.45 -1.86 -1.77
C LYS A 53 -16.97 -1.76 -3.22
N LYS A 54 -17.67 -0.67 -3.55
CA LYS A 54 -18.21 -0.40 -4.89
C LYS A 54 -17.33 0.50 -5.75
N ILE A 55 -16.25 1.05 -5.20
CA ILE A 55 -15.37 2.00 -5.88
C ILE A 55 -14.22 1.23 -6.52
N LEU A 56 -13.99 1.53 -7.81
CA LEU A 56 -12.83 1.07 -8.56
C LEU A 56 -11.80 2.19 -8.57
N THR A 57 -10.56 1.90 -8.18
CA THR A 57 -9.48 2.89 -8.14
C THR A 57 -8.16 2.24 -8.55
N PHE A 58 -7.16 3.06 -8.80
CA PHE A 58 -5.85 2.65 -9.30
C PHE A 58 -4.76 3.16 -8.36
N ILE A 59 -3.80 2.28 -8.08
CA ILE A 59 -2.62 2.59 -7.28
C ILE A 59 -1.35 2.25 -8.06
N LEU A 60 -0.32 3.06 -7.85
CA LEU A 60 1.06 2.70 -8.17
C LEU A 60 1.69 2.23 -6.85
N ALA A 61 1.83 0.91 -6.68
CA ALA A 61 2.35 0.32 -5.46
C ALA A 61 3.82 -0.05 -5.62
N GLU A 62 4.65 0.25 -4.62
CA GLU A 62 5.98 -0.37 -4.51
C GLU A 62 5.83 -1.83 -4.07
N VAL A 63 6.63 -2.73 -4.65
CA VAL A 63 6.59 -4.16 -4.31
C VAL A 63 7.66 -4.44 -3.27
N ALA A 64 7.25 -4.79 -2.06
CA ALA A 64 8.14 -5.12 -0.95
C ALA A 64 8.26 -6.63 -0.74
N ILE A 65 9.45 -7.07 -0.32
CA ILE A 65 9.69 -8.47 0.10
C ILE A 65 9.33 -8.66 1.57
N ASP A 66 9.57 -7.63 2.40
CA ASP A 66 9.53 -7.72 3.86
C ASP A 66 8.43 -6.81 4.44
N LEU A 67 7.18 -7.00 4.00
CA LEU A 67 6.02 -6.22 4.47
C LEU A 67 5.13 -7.07 5.39
N CYS A 68 4.89 -6.61 6.61
CA CYS A 68 4.10 -7.36 7.60
C CYS A 68 2.60 -7.49 7.25
N THR A 69 2.13 -6.74 6.24
CA THR A 69 0.75 -6.79 5.74
C THR A 69 0.74 -7.05 4.24
N GLY A 70 -0.41 -7.46 3.70
CA GLY A 70 -0.50 -7.76 2.27
C GLY A 70 -0.44 -6.53 1.35
N LEU A 71 -1.05 -5.43 1.77
CA LEU A 71 -1.16 -4.17 1.01
C LEU A 71 -1.36 -2.99 1.98
N VAL A 72 -0.58 -1.93 1.78
CA VAL A 72 -0.71 -0.63 2.42
C VAL A 72 -1.12 0.39 1.36
N LEU A 73 -2.20 1.12 1.64
CA LEU A 73 -2.62 2.30 0.88
C LEU A 73 -2.12 3.53 1.63
N GLY A 74 -1.14 4.19 1.06
CA GLY A 74 -0.49 5.37 1.65
C GLY A 74 -1.16 6.68 1.26
N ASN A 75 -0.53 7.78 1.67
CA ASN A 75 -0.97 9.14 1.36
C ASN A 75 -1.02 9.43 -0.14
N ASP A 76 -0.18 8.79 -0.94
CA ASP A 76 -0.25 8.91 -2.40
C ASP A 76 -1.62 8.51 -2.97
N TRP A 77 -2.23 7.45 -2.43
CA TRP A 77 -3.56 7.03 -2.81
C TRP A 77 -4.64 7.88 -2.13
N ILE A 78 -4.50 8.18 -0.83
CA ILE A 78 -5.46 8.99 -0.05
C ILE A 78 -5.63 10.36 -0.69
N SER A 79 -4.53 11.09 -0.92
CA SER A 79 -4.56 12.44 -1.51
C SER A 79 -5.09 12.42 -2.94
N LYS A 80 -4.71 11.42 -3.75
CA LYS A 80 -5.17 11.32 -5.14
C LYS A 80 -6.67 11.08 -5.26
N ASN A 81 -7.28 10.40 -4.30
CA ASN A 81 -8.70 10.06 -4.31
C ASN A 81 -9.53 10.95 -3.38
N GLU A 82 -8.94 12.04 -2.86
CA GLU A 82 -9.61 13.00 -1.96
C GLU A 82 -10.33 12.30 -0.80
N ILE A 83 -9.67 11.32 -0.19
CA ILE A 83 -10.28 10.48 0.83
C ILE A 83 -10.25 11.18 2.19
N ASP A 84 -11.43 11.54 2.68
CA ASP A 84 -11.62 11.98 4.06
C ASP A 84 -11.71 10.77 5.01
N ILE A 85 -10.71 10.64 5.90
CA ILE A 85 -10.70 9.60 6.94
C ILE A 85 -11.43 10.13 8.17
N ILE A 86 -12.74 9.87 8.24
CA ILE A 86 -13.58 10.28 9.35
C ILE A 86 -13.54 9.21 10.45
N THR A 87 -12.85 9.50 11.56
CA THR A 87 -12.77 8.63 12.75
C THR A 87 -13.81 9.01 13.80
N THR A 88 -15.11 8.99 13.44
CA THR A 88 -16.20 9.33 14.40
C THR A 88 -16.48 8.26 15.45
N GLN A 89 -15.82 7.10 15.39
CA GLN A 89 -15.90 6.08 16.43
C GLN A 89 -14.64 6.06 17.30
N LYS A 90 -14.60 6.93 18.32
CA LYS A 90 -13.73 6.71 19.49
C LYS A 90 -14.26 5.49 20.25
N CYS A 91 -13.77 4.30 19.91
CA CYS A 91 -13.89 3.14 20.81
C CYS A 91 -12.88 3.31 21.95
N ILE A 92 -13.20 4.15 22.93
CA ILE A 92 -12.57 4.07 24.25
C ILE A 92 -13.25 2.89 24.95
N ARG A 93 -12.70 1.68 24.79
CA ARG A 93 -13.04 0.59 25.72
C ARG A 93 -12.31 0.88 27.02
N LYS A 94 -13.09 1.19 28.07
CA LYS A 94 -12.63 1.21 29.46
C LYS A 94 -12.32 -0.22 29.92
#